data_AF-A0A958H4D3-F1
#
_entry.id   AF-A0A958H4D3-F1
#
_cell.length_a   1.000
_cell.length_b   1.000
_cell.length_c   1.000
_cell.angle_alpha   90.00
_cell.angle_beta   90.00
_cell.angle_gamma   90.00
#
_symmetry.space_group_name_H-M   'P 1'
#
loop_
_entity.id
_entity.type
_entity.pdbx_description
1 polymer ?
#
loop_
_entity_poly.entity_id
_entity_poly.type
_entity_poly.pdbx_seq_one_letter_code
_entity_poly.pdbx_strand_id
1 'polypeptide(L)'
;KDSGIASFLVSAQEAEVSVVVVERKEGVADVGFRSAGRVDVAAMALQLGGGGHPKAAGCTINAPLVEAVEIALAATRAAVAEAIQ
;
A
#
# COMPACT_ATOMS: atom_id res chain seq x y z
N LYS A 1 12.75 -8.58 -6.22
CA LYS A 1 11.27 -8.55 -6.05
C LYS A 1 10.96 -7.74 -4.81
N ASP A 2 10.37 -6.57 -5.01
CA ASP A 2 10.26 -5.48 -4.02
C ASP A 2 9.28 -5.83 -2.86
N SER A 3 8.49 -6.88 -3.07
CA SER A 3 7.54 -7.45 -2.10
C SER A 3 8.17 -7.89 -0.77
N GLY A 4 9.47 -8.21 -0.74
CA GLY A 4 10.17 -8.60 0.48
C GLY A 4 10.39 -7.42 1.44
N ILE A 5 10.56 -6.21 0.91
CA ILE A 5 10.78 -4.99 1.71
C ILE A 5 9.51 -4.65 2.48
N ALA A 6 8.35 -4.66 1.80
CA ALA A 6 7.07 -4.39 2.46
C ALA A 6 6.79 -5.37 3.60
N SER A 7 7.05 -6.67 3.38
CA SER A 7 6.87 -7.70 4.42
C SER A 7 7.83 -7.53 5.59
N PHE A 8 9.05 -7.05 5.36
CA PHE A 8 9.98 -6.72 6.43
C PHE A 8 9.51 -5.50 7.24
N LEU A 9 9.09 -4.43 6.57
CA LEU A 9 8.67 -3.18 7.22
C LEU A 9 7.45 -3.36 8.14
N VAL A 10 6.48 -4.19 7.76
CA VAL A 10 5.28 -4.44 8.58
C VAL A 10 5.57 -5.29 9.83
N SER A 11 6.78 -5.84 9.97
CA SER A 11 7.18 -6.58 11.17
C SER A 11 7.54 -5.69 12.36
N ALA A 12 7.71 -4.38 12.14
CA ALA A 12 7.89 -3.41 13.21
C ALA A 12 6.66 -3.41 14.14
N GLN A 13 6.88 -3.43 15.45
CA GLN A 13 5.85 -3.67 16.45
C GLN A 13 4.66 -2.70 16.38
N GLU A 14 4.91 -1.44 15.99
CA GLU A 14 3.92 -0.37 15.92
C GLU A 14 3.30 -0.21 14.51
N ALA A 15 3.81 -0.96 13.52
CA ALA A 15 3.36 -0.80 12.14
C ALA A 15 2.06 -1.58 11.90
N GLU A 16 1.03 -0.89 11.45
CA GLU A 16 -0.25 -1.50 11.05
C GLU A 16 -0.29 -1.85 9.57
N VAL A 17 0.29 -0.96 8.76
CA VAL A 17 0.41 -1.13 7.32
C VAL A 17 1.80 -0.67 6.89
N SER A 18 2.42 -1.42 5.99
CA SER A 18 3.58 -0.95 5.24
C SER A 18 3.22 -0.71 3.78
N VAL A 19 3.83 0.33 3.21
CA VAL A 19 3.64 0.74 1.82
C VAL A 19 5.00 0.87 1.17
N VAL A 20 5.17 0.25 0.01
CA VAL A 20 6.38 0.42 -0.82
C VAL A 20 5.94 0.86 -2.20
N VAL A 21 6.45 2.01 -2.65
CA VAL A 21 6.18 2.59 -3.96
C VAL A 21 7.45 2.50 -4.79
N VAL A 22 7.35 1.93 -6.00
CA VAL A 22 8.48 1.75 -6.91
C VAL A 22 8.11 2.32 -8.27
N GLU A 23 8.83 3.35 -8.71
CA GLU A 23 8.71 3.85 -10.08
C GLU A 23 9.24 2.79 -11.06
N ARG A 24 8.43 2.44 -12.05
CA ARG A 24 8.80 1.47 -13.10
C ARG A 24 9.30 2.17 -14.35
N LYS A 25 8.65 3.27 -14.68
CA LYS A 25 8.98 4.21 -15.76
C LYS A 25 8.34 5.54 -15.41
N GLU A 26 8.75 6.59 -16.10
CA GLU A 26 8.18 7.91 -15.93
C GLU A 26 6.64 7.86 -16.01
N GLY A 27 5.99 8.39 -14.97
CA GLY A 27 4.54 8.44 -14.87
C GLY A 27 3.85 7.11 -14.51
N VAL A 28 4.59 6.06 -14.11
CA VAL A 28 4.01 4.78 -13.66
C VAL A 28 4.76 4.23 -12.45
N ALA A 29 4.03 4.03 -11.36
CA ALA A 29 4.54 3.46 -10.12
C ALA A 29 3.73 2.24 -9.66
N ASP A 30 4.43 1.18 -9.26
CA ASP A 30 3.82 0.04 -8.57
C ASP A 30 3.81 0.31 -7.07
N VAL A 31 2.68 -0.01 -6.42
CA VAL A 31 2.51 0.12 -4.98
C VAL A 31 2.22 -1.25 -4.38
N GLY A 32 3.01 -1.63 -3.37
CA GLY A 32 2.82 -2.83 -2.59
C GLY A 32 2.40 -2.51 -1.16
N PHE A 33 1.36 -3.17 -0.67
CA PHE A 33 0.83 -3.01 0.67
C PHE A 33 0.99 -4.30 1.49
N ARG A 34 1.29 -4.16 2.79
CA ARG A 34 1.18 -5.25 3.76
C ARG A 34 0.47 -4.76 5.01
N SER A 35 -0.33 -5.63 5.62
CA SER A 35 -1.04 -5.35 6.87
C SER A 35 -0.56 -6.26 7.98
N ALA A 36 -0.45 -5.73 9.20
CA ALA A 36 -0.27 -6.50 10.42
C ALA A 36 -1.52 -7.33 10.77
N GLY A 37 -2.67 -6.99 10.18
CA GLY A 37 -3.89 -7.79 10.20
C GLY A 37 -5.17 -7.00 10.45
N ARG A 38 -5.09 -5.83 11.09
CA ARG A 38 -6.27 -5.01 11.42
C ARG A 38 -6.86 -4.29 10.20
N VAL A 39 -6.02 -3.89 9.26
CA VAL A 39 -6.43 -3.15 8.06
C VAL A 39 -6.56 -4.12 6.87
N ASP A 40 -7.69 -4.12 6.18
CA ASP A 40 -7.86 -4.85 4.91
C ASP A 40 -7.22 -4.04 3.76
N VAL A 41 -5.98 -4.40 3.41
CA VAL A 41 -5.26 -3.71 2.32
C VAL A 41 -5.74 -4.12 0.94
N ALA A 42 -6.50 -5.20 0.78
CA ALA A 42 -7.08 -5.57 -0.51
C ALA A 42 -8.26 -4.66 -0.87
N ALA A 43 -9.13 -4.36 0.10
CA ALA A 43 -10.22 -3.42 -0.09
C ALA A 43 -9.70 -2.02 -0.49
N MET A 44 -8.64 -1.55 0.16
CA MET A 44 -7.97 -0.30 -0.20
C MET A 44 -7.33 -0.36 -1.59
N ALA A 45 -6.60 -1.44 -1.91
CA ALA A 45 -5.95 -1.59 -3.22
C ALA A 45 -6.97 -1.65 -4.38
N LEU A 46 -8.14 -2.24 -4.15
CA LEU A 46 -9.24 -2.26 -5.13
C LEU A 46 -9.73 -0.86 -5.48
N GLN A 47 -9.80 0.06 -4.51
CA GLN A 47 -10.18 1.46 -4.75
C GLN A 47 -9.17 2.20 -5.65
N LEU A 48 -7.92 1.74 -5.64
CA LEU A 48 -6.83 2.25 -6.48
C LEU A 48 -6.68 1.47 -7.81
N GLY A 49 -7.64 0.60 -8.15
CA GLY A 49 -7.61 -0.20 -9.39
C GLY A 49 -6.69 -1.43 -9.34
N GLY A 50 -6.25 -1.83 -8.15
CA GLY A 50 -5.45 -3.04 -7.92
C GLY A 50 -6.24 -4.18 -7.28
N GLY A 51 -5.58 -4.95 -6.41
CA GLY A 51 -6.19 -6.06 -5.68
C GLY A 51 -5.19 -6.92 -4.91
N GLY A 52 -5.67 -8.02 -4.33
CA GLY A 52 -4.86 -8.99 -3.60
C GLY A 52 -5.62 -9.64 -2.44
N HIS A 53 -4.91 -9.89 -1.35
CA HIS A 53 -5.44 -10.48 -0.12
C HIS A 53 -5.50 -9.45 1.01
N PRO A 54 -6.36 -9.64 2.04
CA PRO A 54 -6.51 -8.68 3.13
C PRO A 54 -5.22 -8.29 3.85
N LYS A 55 -4.21 -9.18 3.86
CA LYS A 55 -2.88 -8.92 4.45
C LYS A 55 -1.80 -8.47 3.47
N ALA A 56 -2.03 -8.60 2.17
CA ALA A 56 -1.04 -8.38 1.14
C ALA A 56 -1.72 -8.07 -0.21
N ALA A 57 -1.60 -6.83 -0.67
CA ALA A 57 -2.20 -6.36 -1.89
C ALA A 57 -1.27 -5.40 -2.63
N GLY A 58 -1.68 -4.96 -3.83
CA GLY A 58 -0.95 -3.95 -4.58
C GLY A 58 -1.78 -3.36 -5.72
N CYS A 59 -1.29 -2.26 -6.27
CA CYS A 59 -1.88 -1.58 -7.42
C CYS A 59 -0.79 -0.92 -8.27
N THR A 60 -1.14 -0.52 -9.49
CA THR A 60 -0.28 0.31 -10.33
C THR A 60 -0.95 1.67 -10.48
N ILE A 61 -0.24 2.74 -10.14
CA ILE A 61 -0.70 4.12 -10.25
C ILE A 61 -0.02 4.76 -11.46
N ASN A 62 -0.83 5.29 -12.38
CA ASN A 62 -0.36 6.02 -13.57
C ASN A 62 -0.18 7.51 -13.23
N ALA A 63 0.82 7.80 -12.39
CA ALA A 63 1.22 9.15 -12.02
C ALA A 63 2.74 9.21 -11.74
N PRO A 64 3.36 10.40 -11.75
CA PRO A 64 4.74 10.57 -11.28
C PRO A 64 4.92 10.04 -9.86
N LEU A 65 6.12 9.56 -9.52
CA LEU A 65 6.40 8.91 -8.23
C LEU A 65 5.90 9.70 -7.01
N VAL A 66 6.13 11.01 -6.99
CA VAL A 66 5.70 11.88 -5.87
C VAL A 66 4.18 11.86 -5.70
N GLU A 67 3.43 11.95 -6.79
CA GLU A 67 1.97 11.91 -6.76
C GLU A 67 1.45 10.52 -6.38
N ALA A 68 2.10 9.46 -6.90
CA ALA A 68 1.76 8.08 -6.53
C ALA A 68 1.96 7.82 -5.02
N VAL A 69 2.99 8.40 -4.41
CA VAL A 69 3.21 8.35 -2.95
C VAL A 69 2.06 9.03 -2.21
N GLU A 70 1.66 10.24 -2.61
CA GLU A 70 0.56 10.96 -1.95
C GLU A 70 -0.78 10.21 -2.05
N ILE A 71 -1.10 9.68 -3.23
CA ILE A 71 -2.31 8.85 -3.45
C ILE A 71 -2.29 7.63 -2.53
N ALA A 72 -1.18 6.88 -2.52
CA ALA A 72 -1.05 5.68 -1.70
C ALA A 72 -1.15 5.98 -0.19
N LEU A 73 -0.52 7.07 0.27
CA LEU A 73 -0.58 7.48 1.67
C LEU A 73 -1.96 7.98 2.08
N ALA A 74 -2.67 8.72 1.21
CA ALA A 74 -4.03 9.17 1.48
C ALA A 74 -4.99 7.99 1.68
N ALA A 75 -4.95 7.00 0.77
CA ALA A 75 -5.74 5.78 0.89
C ALA A 75 -5.38 4.98 2.16
N THR A 76 -4.09 4.85 2.46
CA THR A 76 -3.61 4.13 3.64
C THR A 76 -4.07 4.79 4.94
N ARG A 77 -3.97 6.12 5.04
CA ARG A 77 -4.40 6.87 6.22
C ARG A 77 -5.92 6.73 6.45
N ALA A 78 -6.72 6.78 5.39
CA ALA A 78 -8.16 6.56 5.50
C ALA A 78 -8.49 5.15 6.01
N ALA A 79 -7.86 4.12 5.43
CA ALA A 79 -8.08 2.73 5.82
C ALA A 79 -7.65 2.44 7.28
N VAL A 80 -6.54 3.01 7.73
CA VAL A 80 -6.08 2.90 9.13
C VAL A 80 -7.06 3.57 10.09
N ALA A 81 -7.54 4.77 9.76
CA ALA A 81 -8.49 5.50 10.61
C ALA A 81 -9.84 4.77 10.75
N GLU A 82 -10.29 4.08 9.70
CA GLU A 82 -11.51 3.27 9.73
C GLU A 82 -11.34 1.99 10.56
N ALA A 83 -10.18 1.34 10.47
CA ALA A 83 -9.94 0.05 11.10
C ALA A 83 -9.58 0.10 12.60
N ILE A 84 -9.10 1.24 13.11
CA ILE A 84 -8.55 1.38 14.47
C ILE A 84 -9.35 2.38 15.32
N GLN A 85 -10.68 2.32 15.20
CA GLN A 85 -11.57 3.03 16.11
C GLN A 85 -11.57 2.44 17.53
#